data_AF-A0A2E2HIE0-F1
#
_entry.id   AF-A0A2E2HIE0-F1
#
_cell.length_a   1.000
_cell.length_b   1.000
_cell.length_c   1.000
_cell.angle_alpha   90.00
_cell.angle_beta   90.00
_cell.angle_gamma   90.00
#
_symmetry.space_group_name_H-M   'P 1'
#
loop_
_entity.id
_entity.type
_entity.pdbx_description
1 polymer ?
#
loop_
_entity_poly.entity_id
_entity_poly.type
_entity_poly.pdbx_seq_one_letter_code
_entity_poly.pdbx_strand_id
1 'polypeptide(L)'
;MNRSGQSGEEVMKSRTLLILLLSVCLLAPVVANPNGPPWVNPINNGLTVETGCTCHGNGVPSNDVVVSISGVPRAYAIGESYEFTVNLQHASYANGGFLLTDYGVGTFTAGEGSQIVTESDGSEPGAVSQTAPSNDWVVTWTAPASDVGEVSFSLAGNAVDG
;
A
#
# COMPACT_ATOMS: atom_id res chain seq x y z
N MET A 1 8.81 -37.69 49.35
CA MET A 1 9.49 -37.14 48.15
C MET A 1 8.66 -37.48 46.92
N ASN A 2 8.03 -36.52 46.22
CA ASN A 2 7.84 -36.61 44.75
C ASN A 2 7.33 -35.31 44.09
N ARG A 3 7.80 -34.12 44.51
CA ARG A 3 7.35 -32.84 43.92
C ARG A 3 8.17 -32.38 42.71
N SER A 4 9.21 -33.14 42.33
CA SER A 4 10.16 -32.76 41.28
C SER A 4 9.76 -33.24 39.88
N GLY A 5 8.90 -34.25 39.75
CA GLY A 5 8.49 -34.80 38.44
C GLY A 5 7.40 -33.98 37.75
N GLN A 6 6.40 -33.49 38.50
CA GLN A 6 5.28 -32.71 37.97
C GLN A 6 5.72 -31.36 37.36
N SER A 7 6.71 -30.70 37.96
CA SER A 7 7.21 -29.40 37.48
C SER A 7 7.95 -29.51 36.14
N GLY A 8 8.70 -30.60 35.91
CA GLY A 8 9.43 -30.81 34.66
C GLY A 8 8.52 -31.12 33.47
N GLU A 9 7.47 -31.91 33.68
CA GLU A 9 6.48 -32.24 32.66
C GLU A 9 5.60 -31.04 32.27
N GLU A 10 5.19 -30.20 33.23
CA GLU A 10 4.43 -28.98 32.92
C GLU A 10 5.28 -27.95 32.18
N VAL A 11 6.55 -27.78 32.55
CA VAL A 11 7.48 -26.90 31.84
C VAL A 11 7.76 -27.41 30.42
N MET A 12 7.93 -28.72 30.22
CA MET A 12 8.08 -29.30 28.86
C MET A 12 6.81 -29.13 28.03
N LYS A 13 5.62 -29.38 28.58
CA LYS A 13 4.34 -29.19 27.88
C LYS A 13 4.13 -27.72 27.50
N SER A 14 4.46 -26.78 28.39
CA SER A 14 4.39 -25.34 28.13
C SER A 14 5.35 -24.91 27.01
N ARG A 15 6.59 -25.43 27.01
CA ARG A 15 7.58 -25.14 25.95
C ARG A 15 7.17 -25.73 24.61
N THR A 16 6.66 -26.96 24.57
CA THR A 16 6.17 -27.59 23.33
C THR A 16 4.94 -26.85 22.79
N LEU A 17 4.03 -26.41 23.66
CA LEU A 17 2.87 -25.60 23.28
C LEU A 17 3.32 -24.25 22.68
N LEU A 18 4.30 -23.59 23.30
CA LEU A 18 4.84 -22.32 22.81
C LEU A 18 5.53 -22.48 21.45
N ILE A 19 6.31 -23.55 21.27
CA ILE A 19 6.97 -23.85 20.00
C ILE A 19 5.94 -24.15 18.91
N LEU A 20 4.88 -24.91 19.22
CA LEU A 20 3.79 -25.16 18.28
C LEU A 20 3.05 -23.87 17.90
N LEU A 21 2.77 -23.00 18.88
CA LEU A 21 2.15 -21.70 18.64
C LEU A 21 3.01 -20.81 17.74
N LEU A 22 4.31 -20.67 18.03
CA LEU A 22 5.23 -19.92 17.17
C LEU A 22 5.34 -20.54 15.77
N SER A 23 5.39 -21.87 15.67
CA SER A 23 5.48 -22.58 14.39
C SER A 23 4.22 -22.36 13.54
N VAL A 24 3.04 -22.30 14.16
CA VAL A 24 1.79 -21.96 13.49
C VAL A 24 1.78 -20.50 13.04
N CYS A 25 2.32 -19.57 13.85
CA CYS A 25 2.46 -18.15 13.46
C CYS A 25 3.41 -17.96 12.27
N LEU A 26 4.43 -18.81 12.12
CA LEU A 26 5.37 -18.80 10.98
C LEU A 26 4.76 -19.33 9.68
N LEU A 27 3.59 -19.97 9.74
CA LEU A 27 2.86 -20.49 8.57
C LEU A 27 1.73 -19.56 8.10
N ALA A 28 1.54 -18.41 8.76
CA ALA A 28 0.54 -17.44 8.34
C ALA A 28 0.93 -16.88 6.95
N PRO A 29 0.03 -16.92 5.95
CA PRO A 29 0.29 -16.32 4.65
C PRO A 29 0.54 -14.81 4.83
N VAL A 30 1.51 -14.28 4.10
CA VAL A 30 1.72 -12.84 4.00
C VAL A 30 0.62 -12.32 3.08
N VAL A 31 -0.47 -11.84 3.68
CA VAL A 31 -1.55 -11.21 2.94
C VAL A 31 -1.21 -9.76 2.68
N ALA A 32 -1.30 -9.34 1.42
CA ALA A 32 -1.24 -7.94 1.05
C ALA A 32 -2.34 -7.16 1.80
N ASN A 33 -2.03 -5.95 2.25
CA ASN A 33 -3.03 -5.11 2.91
C ASN A 33 -4.14 -4.75 1.90
N PRO A 34 -5.39 -5.18 2.10
CA PRO A 34 -6.49 -4.83 1.20
C PRO A 34 -6.73 -3.32 1.17
N ASN A 35 -6.33 -2.58 2.22
CA ASN A 35 -6.50 -1.13 2.28
C ASN A 35 -5.39 -0.34 1.57
N GLY A 36 -4.47 -1.02 0.90
CA GLY A 36 -3.33 -0.38 0.27
C GLY A 36 -2.17 -0.08 1.21
N PRO A 37 -1.08 0.50 0.69
CA PRO A 37 0.01 0.97 1.52
C PRO A 37 -0.43 2.12 2.43
N PRO A 38 0.13 2.25 3.65
CA PRO A 38 -0.15 3.38 4.51
C PRO A 38 0.36 4.68 3.87
N TRP A 39 -0.25 5.82 4.21
CA TRP A 39 0.20 7.12 3.70
C TRP A 39 1.63 7.46 4.14
N VAL A 40 1.91 7.26 5.43
CA VAL A 40 3.25 7.42 6.02
C VAL A 40 3.96 6.09 6.08
N ASN A 41 5.22 6.07 5.64
CA ASN A 41 6.07 4.90 5.72
C ASN A 41 6.48 4.65 7.18
N PRO A 42 6.14 3.48 7.76
CA PRO A 42 6.35 3.22 9.18
C PRO A 42 7.83 3.03 9.58
N ILE A 43 8.75 2.87 8.61
CA ILE A 43 10.18 2.65 8.87
C ILE A 43 10.95 3.97 8.93
N ASN A 44 10.69 4.87 7.98
CA ASN A 44 11.46 6.11 7.81
C ASN A 44 10.64 7.39 8.11
N ASN A 45 9.34 7.26 8.38
CA ASN A 45 8.43 8.35 8.70
C ASN A 45 8.27 9.43 7.60
N GLY A 46 8.68 9.11 6.37
CA GLY A 46 8.40 9.91 5.17
C GLY A 46 7.11 9.45 4.47
N LEU A 47 6.70 10.16 3.43
CA LEU A 47 5.55 9.74 2.62
C LEU A 47 5.88 8.44 1.89
N THR A 48 4.99 7.46 1.96
CA THR A 48 5.18 6.17 1.27
C THR A 48 5.28 6.34 -0.23
N VAL A 49 4.57 7.32 -0.80
CA VAL A 49 4.60 7.62 -2.23
C VAL A 49 5.98 8.09 -2.72
N GLU A 50 6.76 8.75 -1.84
CA GLU A 50 8.09 9.30 -2.15
C GLU A 50 9.23 8.36 -1.78
N THR A 51 9.05 7.61 -0.68
CA THR A 51 10.08 6.74 -0.13
C THR A 51 9.96 5.29 -0.57
N GLY A 52 8.83 4.96 -1.20
CA GLY A 52 8.49 3.62 -1.64
C GLY A 52 7.96 2.72 -0.53
N CYS A 53 7.48 1.55 -0.94
CA CYS A 53 6.92 0.52 -0.07
C CYS A 53 8.04 -0.33 0.56
N THR A 54 8.73 0.20 1.57
CA THR A 54 9.94 -0.41 2.13
C THR A 54 9.71 -1.39 3.28
N CYS A 55 8.48 -1.78 3.59
CA CYS A 55 8.21 -2.73 4.68
C CYS A 55 8.85 -4.12 4.46
N HIS A 56 9.14 -4.45 3.19
CA HIS A 56 9.79 -5.69 2.76
C HIS A 56 10.97 -5.39 1.82
N GLY A 57 11.59 -6.42 1.22
CA GLY A 57 12.66 -6.23 0.23
C GLY A 57 13.94 -5.62 0.81
N ASN A 58 14.28 -5.96 2.06
CA ASN A 58 15.40 -5.37 2.83
C ASN A 58 15.29 -3.86 3.05
N GLY A 59 14.08 -3.29 2.97
CA GLY A 59 13.89 -1.86 3.21
C GLY A 59 14.24 -0.97 2.01
N VAL A 60 14.38 -1.56 0.83
CA VAL A 60 14.76 -0.85 -0.40
C VAL A 60 13.68 -1.04 -1.46
N PRO A 61 13.26 0.03 -2.16
CA PRO A 61 12.39 -0.10 -3.33
C PRO A 61 13.02 -1.01 -4.40
N SER A 62 12.22 -1.86 -5.02
CA SER A 62 12.70 -2.75 -6.10
C SER A 62 12.72 -2.01 -7.45
N ASN A 63 13.73 -2.28 -8.27
CA ASN A 63 13.75 -1.85 -9.67
C ASN A 63 12.99 -2.81 -10.61
N ASP A 64 12.52 -3.94 -10.09
CA ASP A 64 11.83 -4.98 -10.88
C ASP A 64 10.33 -4.70 -11.04
N VAL A 65 9.78 -3.79 -10.21
CA VAL A 65 8.38 -3.35 -10.28
C VAL A 65 8.31 -2.11 -11.16
N VAL A 66 7.58 -2.20 -12.28
CA VAL A 66 7.30 -1.06 -13.14
C VAL A 66 5.89 -0.58 -12.87
N VAL A 67 5.76 0.66 -12.43
CA VAL A 67 4.46 1.33 -12.29
C VAL A 67 4.37 2.45 -13.32
N SER A 68 3.21 2.59 -13.95
CA SER A 68 2.96 3.58 -14.98
C SER A 68 1.59 4.21 -14.81
N ILE A 69 1.47 5.45 -15.31
CA ILE A 69 0.22 6.20 -15.33
C ILE A 69 0.03 6.82 -16.71
N SER A 70 -1.18 6.71 -17.26
CA SER A 70 -1.61 7.37 -18.48
C SER A 70 -2.86 8.20 -18.25
N GLY A 71 -3.16 9.11 -19.18
CA GLY A 71 -4.31 10.03 -19.06
C GLY A 71 -3.99 11.34 -18.35
N VAL A 72 -2.79 11.48 -17.76
CA VAL A 72 -2.30 12.74 -17.17
C VAL A 72 -2.21 13.82 -18.25
N PRO A 73 -2.95 14.93 -18.14
CA PRO A 73 -2.95 15.96 -19.16
C PRO A 73 -1.64 16.76 -19.13
N ARG A 74 -1.19 17.26 -20.29
CA ARG A 74 -0.04 18.17 -20.36
C ARG A 74 -0.32 19.54 -19.73
N ALA A 75 -1.58 19.95 -19.75
CA ALA A 75 -2.10 21.14 -19.11
C ALA A 75 -3.56 20.86 -18.75
N TYR A 76 -4.00 21.32 -17.59
CA TYR A 76 -5.38 21.15 -17.14
C TYR A 76 -6.19 22.43 -17.36
N ALA A 77 -7.49 22.26 -17.52
CA ALA A 77 -8.45 23.34 -17.38
C ALA A 77 -9.04 23.29 -15.96
N ILE A 78 -9.33 24.46 -15.41
CA ILE A 78 -9.84 24.62 -14.05
C ILE A 78 -11.13 23.82 -13.87
N GLY A 79 -11.19 22.98 -12.83
CA GLY A 79 -12.36 22.15 -12.51
C GLY A 79 -12.65 21.00 -13.48
N GLU A 80 -11.86 20.82 -14.55
CA GLU A 80 -12.05 19.72 -15.49
C GLU A 80 -11.60 18.39 -14.87
N SER A 81 -12.26 17.32 -15.29
CA SER A 81 -11.96 15.96 -14.82
C SER A 81 -11.25 15.15 -15.89
N TYR A 82 -10.22 14.42 -15.46
CA TYR A 82 -9.37 13.60 -16.32
C TYR A 82 -9.36 12.18 -15.79
N GLU A 83 -9.56 11.22 -16.69
CA GLU A 83 -9.46 9.81 -16.36
C GLU A 83 -7.99 9.38 -16.45
N PHE A 84 -7.48 8.80 -15.36
CA PHE A 84 -6.14 8.23 -15.29
C PHE A 84 -6.23 6.71 -15.23
N THR A 85 -5.31 6.07 -15.95
CA THR A 85 -5.11 4.62 -15.88
C THR A 85 -3.77 4.36 -15.21
N VAL A 86 -3.78 3.65 -14.10
CA VAL A 86 -2.59 3.18 -13.40
C VAL A 86 -2.37 1.71 -13.75
N ASN A 87 -1.14 1.36 -14.12
CA ASN A 87 -0.78 -0.03 -14.42
C ASN A 87 0.51 -0.43 -13.70
N LEU A 88 0.51 -1.64 -13.17
CA LEU A 88 1.63 -2.26 -12.47
C LEU A 88 2.07 -3.52 -13.20
N GLN A 89 3.39 -3.68 -13.39
CA GLN A 89 3.98 -4.83 -14.05
C GLN A 89 5.16 -5.36 -13.24
N HIS A 90 5.23 -6.68 -13.14
CA HIS A 90 6.37 -7.40 -12.57
C HIS A 90 6.51 -8.76 -13.25
N ALA A 91 7.74 -9.27 -13.39
CA ALA A 91 8.01 -10.49 -14.15
C ALA A 91 7.42 -11.77 -13.53
N SER A 92 7.31 -11.80 -12.19
CA SER A 92 6.91 -13.00 -11.43
C SER A 92 5.64 -12.82 -10.60
N TYR A 93 5.16 -11.59 -10.44
CA TYR A 93 4.01 -11.27 -9.60
C TYR A 93 2.99 -10.55 -10.47
N ALA A 94 1.84 -11.18 -10.69
CA ALA A 94 0.83 -10.67 -11.60
C ALA A 94 0.02 -9.52 -10.99
N ASN A 95 -0.03 -9.44 -9.66
CA ASN A 95 -0.86 -8.49 -8.91
C ASN A 95 -0.01 -7.65 -7.96
N GLY A 96 -0.61 -6.59 -7.45
CA GLY A 96 0.04 -5.61 -6.61
C GLY A 96 -0.92 -4.55 -6.10
N GLY A 97 -0.32 -3.42 -5.76
CA GLY A 97 -1.01 -2.24 -5.30
C GLY A 97 -0.31 -0.97 -5.73
N PHE A 98 -0.98 0.16 -5.54
CA PHE A 98 -0.48 1.47 -5.86
C PHE A 98 -0.88 2.49 -4.80
N LEU A 99 -0.17 3.63 -4.80
CA LEU A 99 -0.56 4.83 -4.08
C LEU A 99 -0.29 6.00 -5.00
N LEU A 100 -1.32 6.78 -5.29
CA LEU A 100 -1.24 7.97 -6.13
C LEU A 100 -1.70 9.20 -5.35
N THR A 101 -0.93 10.27 -5.44
CA THR A 101 -1.29 11.56 -4.86
C THR A 101 -0.91 12.71 -5.77
N ASP A 102 -1.60 13.81 -5.62
CA ASP A 102 -1.32 15.13 -6.18
C ASP A 102 -1.04 16.15 -5.06
N TYR A 103 -0.77 15.67 -3.84
CA TYR A 103 -0.56 16.46 -2.64
C TYR A 103 -1.75 17.34 -2.22
N GLY A 104 -2.97 16.97 -2.64
CA GLY A 104 -4.21 17.61 -2.21
C GLY A 104 -4.52 18.87 -2.99
N VAL A 105 -3.98 18.98 -4.20
CA VAL A 105 -4.17 20.14 -5.06
C VAL A 105 -5.51 20.06 -5.79
N GLY A 106 -5.81 18.93 -6.41
CA GLY A 106 -7.10 18.57 -6.97
C GLY A 106 -7.82 17.55 -6.11
N THR A 107 -8.72 16.80 -6.74
CA THR A 107 -9.54 15.80 -6.04
C THR A 107 -9.57 14.50 -6.83
N PHE A 108 -9.17 13.40 -6.20
CA PHE A 108 -9.38 12.07 -6.78
C PHE A 108 -10.79 11.54 -6.51
N THR A 109 -11.34 10.84 -7.49
CA THR A 109 -12.50 9.96 -7.37
C THR A 109 -12.05 8.54 -7.66
N ALA A 110 -12.24 7.66 -6.68
CA ALA A 110 -11.92 6.25 -6.81
C ALA A 110 -12.84 5.56 -7.83
N GLY A 111 -12.25 4.79 -8.74
CA GLY A 111 -12.96 3.85 -9.61
C GLY A 111 -13.05 2.45 -8.98
N GLU A 112 -13.48 1.48 -9.79
CA GLU A 112 -13.58 0.08 -9.36
C GLU A 112 -12.24 -0.46 -8.84
N GLY A 113 -12.28 -1.23 -7.74
CA GLY A 113 -11.08 -1.79 -7.13
C GLY A 113 -10.14 -0.77 -6.46
N SER A 114 -10.59 0.49 -6.29
CA SER A 114 -9.82 1.56 -5.65
C SER A 114 -10.63 2.29 -4.58
N GLN A 115 -9.93 3.07 -3.75
CA GLN A 115 -10.47 3.85 -2.65
C GLN A 115 -9.62 5.10 -2.39
N ILE A 116 -10.24 6.11 -1.80
CA ILE A 116 -9.52 7.26 -1.26
C ILE A 116 -8.85 6.85 0.04
N VAL A 117 -7.57 7.16 0.15
CA VAL A 117 -6.78 6.98 1.36
C VAL A 117 -7.13 8.10 2.32
N THR A 118 -7.72 7.73 3.45
CA THR A 118 -7.95 8.62 4.58
C THR A 118 -7.27 8.06 5.80
N GLU A 119 -6.46 8.85 6.48
CA GLU A 119 -6.05 8.53 7.83
C GLU A 119 -7.27 8.56 8.77
N SER A 120 -7.13 7.90 9.91
CA SER A 120 -8.22 7.73 10.88
C SER A 120 -8.72 9.07 11.45
N ASP A 121 -7.90 10.11 11.40
CA ASP A 121 -8.18 11.48 11.83
C ASP A 121 -8.58 12.42 10.67
N GLY A 122 -8.58 11.91 9.43
CA GLY A 122 -8.98 12.65 8.23
C GLY A 122 -8.00 13.73 7.78
N SER A 123 -6.75 13.74 8.25
CA SER A 123 -5.78 14.80 7.94
C SER A 123 -5.18 14.74 6.54
N GLU A 124 -5.42 13.67 5.78
CA GLU A 124 -4.69 13.42 4.54
C GLU A 124 -5.28 14.06 3.29
N PRO A 125 -4.43 14.44 2.33
CA PRO A 125 -4.83 15.23 1.15
C PRO A 125 -5.71 14.49 0.13
N GLY A 126 -6.26 13.32 0.44
CA GLY A 126 -7.17 12.60 -0.45
C GLY A 126 -6.47 11.82 -1.57
N ALA A 127 -5.33 11.20 -1.26
CA ALA A 127 -4.66 10.24 -2.16
C ALA A 127 -5.58 9.06 -2.51
N VAL A 128 -5.24 8.29 -3.54
CA VAL A 128 -6.02 7.13 -4.00
C VAL A 128 -5.14 5.87 -4.08
N SER A 129 -5.73 4.73 -3.72
CA SER A 129 -5.06 3.42 -3.61
C SER A 129 -6.04 2.28 -3.92
N GLN A 130 -5.57 1.05 -4.07
CA GLN A 130 -6.43 -0.12 -4.30
C GLN A 130 -7.23 -0.57 -3.07
N THR A 131 -8.32 -1.30 -3.29
CA THR A 131 -9.11 -2.04 -2.26
C THR A 131 -8.84 -3.54 -2.24
N ALA A 132 -8.20 -4.06 -3.28
CA ALA A 132 -7.75 -5.44 -3.39
C ALA A 132 -6.55 -5.52 -4.35
N PRO A 133 -5.68 -6.54 -4.24
CA PRO A 133 -4.59 -6.74 -5.18
C PRO A 133 -5.10 -6.88 -6.61
N SER A 134 -4.59 -6.03 -7.50
CA SER A 134 -4.81 -6.06 -8.94
C SER A 134 -3.56 -5.52 -9.63
N ASN A 135 -3.59 -5.30 -10.93
CA ASN A 135 -2.47 -4.71 -11.68
C ASN A 135 -2.89 -3.55 -12.60
N ASP A 136 -4.17 -3.22 -12.62
CA ASP A 136 -4.73 -2.11 -13.35
C ASP A 136 -5.85 -1.42 -12.56
N TRP A 137 -5.87 -0.10 -12.63
CA TRP A 137 -6.90 0.72 -12.00
C TRP A 137 -7.22 1.93 -12.86
N VAL A 138 -8.50 2.29 -12.89
CA VAL A 138 -8.97 3.53 -13.47
C VAL A 138 -9.45 4.44 -12.34
N VAL A 139 -8.93 5.65 -12.30
CA VAL A 139 -9.31 6.68 -11.31
C VAL A 139 -9.55 7.99 -12.04
N THR A 140 -10.39 8.85 -11.47
CA THR A 140 -10.63 10.18 -12.03
C THR A 140 -9.95 11.21 -11.16
N TRP A 141 -9.22 12.14 -11.76
CA TRP A 141 -8.69 13.32 -11.09
C TRP A 141 -9.40 14.57 -11.60
N THR A 142 -9.97 15.35 -10.68
CA THR A 142 -10.58 16.64 -10.96
C THR A 142 -9.60 17.75 -10.61
N ALA A 143 -9.29 18.60 -11.59
CA ALA A 143 -8.42 19.75 -11.43
C ALA A 143 -8.98 20.76 -10.41
N PRO A 144 -8.12 21.57 -9.77
CA PRO A 144 -8.55 22.58 -8.80
C PRO A 144 -9.52 23.59 -9.41
N ALA A 145 -10.34 24.20 -8.56
CA ALA A 145 -11.33 25.23 -8.94
C ALA A 145 -10.71 26.61 -9.25
N SER A 146 -9.39 26.73 -9.18
CA SER A 146 -8.62 27.92 -9.55
C SER A 146 -7.29 27.52 -10.19
N ASP A 147 -6.69 28.41 -10.99
CA ASP A 147 -5.34 28.21 -11.50
C ASP A 147 -4.33 28.32 -10.34
N VAL A 148 -3.69 27.20 -10.02
CA VAL A 148 -2.64 27.10 -9.00
C VAL A 148 -1.26 26.89 -9.62
N GLY A 149 -1.15 26.97 -10.95
CA GLY A 149 0.06 26.66 -11.69
C GLY A 149 0.27 25.16 -11.86
N GLU A 150 1.53 24.73 -11.76
CA GLU A 150 1.92 23.33 -11.96
C GLU A 150 1.37 22.41 -10.86
N VAL A 151 0.87 21.24 -11.27
CA VAL A 151 0.45 20.17 -10.37
C VAL A 151 1.36 18.98 -10.56
N SER A 152 1.99 18.53 -9.48
CA SER A 152 2.85 17.35 -9.47
C SER A 152 2.08 16.14 -8.96
N PHE A 153 2.30 15.00 -9.60
CA PHE A 153 1.76 13.72 -9.17
C PHE A 153 2.89 12.81 -8.75
N SER A 154 2.68 12.07 -7.66
CA SER A 154 3.58 11.03 -7.21
C SER A 154 2.85 9.70 -7.16
N LEU A 155 3.55 8.65 -7.60
CA LEU A 155 3.01 7.31 -7.74
C LEU A 155 4.01 6.29 -7.21
N ALA A 156 3.58 5.49 -6.25
CA ALA A 156 4.29 4.30 -5.80
C ALA A 156 3.50 3.05 -6.16
N GLY A 157 4.22 1.96 -6.45
CA GLY A 157 3.65 0.64 -6.73
C GLY A 157 4.35 -0.44 -5.93
N ASN A 158 3.63 -1.50 -5.59
CA ASN A 158 4.19 -2.67 -4.92
C ASN A 158 3.59 -3.95 -5.50
N ALA A 159 4.41 -4.78 -6.14
CA ALA A 159 3.98 -6.09 -6.61
C ALA A 159 3.97 -7.08 -5.43
N VAL A 160 2.95 -7.93 -5.35
CA VAL A 160 2.78 -8.90 -4.26
C VAL A 160 2.36 -10.25 -4.84
N ASP A 161 2.67 -11.32 -4.12
CA ASP A 161 1.97 -12.58 -4.26
C ASP A 161 0.55 -12.39 -3.72
N GLY A 162 -0.43 -12.32 -4.63
CA GLY A 162 -1.83 -12.07 -4.28
C GLY A 162 -2.40 -13.02 -3.23
#